data_AF-A0A834EW58-F1
#
_entry.id   AF-A0A834EW58-F1
#
_cell.length_a   1.000
_cell.length_b   1.000
_cell.length_c   1.000
_cell.angle_alpha   90.00
_cell.angle_beta   90.00
_cell.angle_gamma   90.00
#
_symmetry.space_group_name_H-M   'P 1'
#
loop_
_entity.id
_entity.type
_entity.pdbx_description
1 polymer ?
#
loop_
_entity_poly.entity_id
_entity_poly.type
_entity_poly.pdbx_seq_one_letter_code
_entity_poly.pdbx_strand_id
1 'polypeptide(L)'
;MKIHSTSDLSMETDLEAVNGRKVRAIEVFAHALRFFRQHALKEVKDQSSSVLEGEEIRWVITVPAVWRQPAKQFMREAAYLAGLISPDCPEQLLIALEPEAASIYCRKLRLHQVIDLSMQPITNGLDADGSRPFDSSFRQAREQLRRSRHSRTFLVESGTGELWSELQTGDKYVVADCGGGTVDLTVHQIEQPQGTLKELYKASGGPYGAVGVDLAFETMLCQIFGEDFIQSFKAKRPAAWVDLTIAFEARKRTASPGRANALNISLPFSFIDFYKRHRGQSVEAALRRSNMNIVKWSSQGMLRLTQEAMNELFQPTINNIVKHIEVLMAKPEVRGVRFLFLVGGFAESPMLQRAVQRALGRSCRIIIPHDVGLTILKGAVLFGLDPTVVRVRRSPLTYGVGVLNRFVEGRHPRDKLLIKDGREWCTDILDRFRLRGPVGGPGGGGEAELHPGSGGPAQDHHQHLLQRHRRRHLHLGPRRQEVRGDNLGPAGTATANRSGWRGGSRLREEGDQGNHAVRRHGDQSHSR
;
A
#
# COMPACT_ATOMS: atom_id res chain seq x y z
N MET A 1 11.37 -7.13 -0.08
CA MET A 1 10.13 -7.93 -0.20
C MET A 1 9.54 -7.67 -1.59
N LYS A 2 9.30 -8.70 -2.42
CA LYS A 2 8.97 -8.56 -3.86
C LYS A 2 7.59 -7.93 -4.16
N ILE A 3 6.73 -7.78 -3.15
CA ILE A 3 5.31 -7.40 -3.33
C ILE A 3 5.14 -6.00 -3.93
N HIS A 4 6.01 -5.04 -3.59
CA HIS A 4 5.91 -3.68 -4.11
C HIS A 4 6.35 -3.57 -5.59
N SER A 5 7.08 -4.56 -6.10
CA SER A 5 7.64 -4.57 -7.46
C SER A 5 6.94 -5.55 -8.41
N THR A 6 6.19 -6.53 -7.90
CA THR A 6 5.37 -7.45 -8.72
C THR A 6 4.05 -6.79 -9.11
N SER A 7 3.91 -6.48 -10.39
CA SER A 7 2.68 -5.96 -11.00
C SER A 7 1.51 -6.95 -11.01
N ASP A 8 1.77 -8.23 -10.72
CA ASP A 8 0.84 -9.33 -10.91
C ASP A 8 0.70 -10.19 -9.65
N LEU A 9 0.32 -9.55 -8.53
CA LEU A 9 -0.13 -10.26 -7.34
C LEU A 9 -1.39 -11.07 -7.68
N SER A 10 -1.30 -12.38 -7.50
CA SER A 10 -2.39 -13.33 -7.73
C SER A 10 -2.65 -14.16 -6.48
N MET A 11 -3.78 -14.88 -6.45
CA MET A 11 -4.06 -15.86 -5.39
C MET A 11 -2.97 -16.95 -5.31
N GLU A 12 -2.19 -17.10 -6.39
CA GLU A 12 -1.10 -18.04 -6.58
C GLU A 12 0.29 -17.56 -6.17
N THR A 13 0.39 -16.32 -5.69
CA THR A 13 1.69 -15.76 -5.34
C THR A 13 2.24 -16.39 -4.05
N ASP A 14 3.45 -16.94 -4.13
CA ASP A 14 4.19 -17.45 -2.98
C ASP A 14 5.23 -16.42 -2.49
N LEU A 15 5.39 -16.34 -1.17
CA LEU A 15 6.43 -15.59 -0.50
C LEU A 15 7.44 -16.56 0.09
N GLU A 16 8.72 -16.32 -0.18
CA GLU A 16 9.81 -17.11 0.38
C GLU A 16 10.42 -16.40 1.59
N ALA A 17 10.41 -17.07 2.74
CA ALA A 17 11.06 -16.63 3.95
C ALA A 17 12.58 -16.85 3.88
N VAL A 18 13.35 -16.19 4.75
CA VAL A 18 14.82 -16.27 4.78
C VAL A 18 15.34 -17.70 4.99
N ASN A 19 14.54 -18.58 5.60
CA ASN A 19 14.87 -19.99 5.79
C ASN A 19 14.47 -20.89 4.60
N GLY A 20 14.11 -20.30 3.44
CA GLY A 20 13.71 -21.00 2.23
C GLY A 20 12.29 -21.56 2.25
N ARG A 21 11.54 -21.42 3.36
CA ARG A 21 10.14 -21.87 3.41
C ARG A 21 9.27 -20.92 2.60
N LYS A 22 8.39 -21.50 1.79
CA LYS A 22 7.39 -20.76 1.01
C LYS A 22 6.05 -20.78 1.72
N VAL A 23 5.37 -19.64 1.70
CA VAL A 23 4.01 -19.46 2.25
C VAL A 23 3.20 -18.69 1.23
N ARG A 24 1.91 -18.99 1.12
CA ARG A 24 1.00 -18.25 0.24
C ARG A 24 0.95 -16.79 0.69
N ALA A 25 1.12 -15.86 -0.25
CA ALA A 25 1.03 -14.44 0.06
C ALA A 25 -0.31 -14.10 0.73
N ILE A 26 -1.41 -14.69 0.26
CA ILE A 26 -2.75 -14.42 0.78
C ILE A 26 -2.89 -14.77 2.26
N GLU A 27 -2.24 -15.84 2.72
CA GLU A 27 -2.25 -16.25 4.13
C GLU A 27 -1.55 -15.21 5.01
N VAL A 28 -0.39 -14.72 4.56
CA VAL A 28 0.37 -13.68 5.28
C VAL A 28 -0.47 -12.41 5.43
N PHE A 29 -1.14 -11.98 4.35
CA PHE A 29 -2.03 -10.82 4.38
C PHE A 29 -3.26 -11.05 5.26
N ALA A 30 -3.88 -12.24 5.19
CA ALA A 30 -5.02 -12.59 6.02
C ALA A 30 -4.65 -12.61 7.52
N HIS A 31 -3.46 -13.10 7.88
CA HIS A 31 -2.97 -13.04 9.25
C HIS A 31 -2.77 -11.61 9.74
N ALA A 32 -2.18 -10.73 8.92
CA ALA A 32 -2.01 -9.32 9.26
C ALA A 32 -3.36 -8.61 9.44
N LEU A 33 -4.30 -8.79 8.50
CA LEU A 33 -5.64 -8.22 8.58
C LEU A 33 -6.40 -8.73 9.81
N ARG A 34 -6.31 -10.02 10.12
CA ARG A 34 -6.94 -10.62 11.30
C ARG A 34 -6.41 -10.00 12.59
N PHE A 35 -5.09 -9.79 12.67
CA PHE A 35 -4.48 -9.10 13.80
C PHE A 35 -5.02 -7.67 13.95
N PHE A 36 -5.08 -6.90 12.86
CA PHE A 36 -5.62 -5.54 12.89
C PHE A 36 -7.10 -5.50 13.29
N ARG A 37 -7.92 -6.41 12.78
CA ARG A 37 -9.33 -6.57 13.18
C ARG A 37 -9.43 -6.82 14.68
N GLN A 38 -8.74 -7.82 15.20
CA GLN A 38 -8.79 -8.18 16.62
C GLN A 38 -8.35 -7.01 17.50
N HIS A 39 -7.29 -6.31 17.11
CA HIS A 39 -6.80 -5.16 17.85
C HIS A 39 -7.78 -3.99 17.82
N ALA A 40 -8.35 -3.65 16.66
CA ALA A 40 -9.33 -2.57 16.51
C ALA A 40 -10.61 -2.85 17.31
N LEU A 41 -11.16 -4.08 17.23
CA LEU A 41 -12.34 -4.46 18.00
C LEU A 41 -12.10 -4.42 19.50
N LYS A 42 -10.90 -4.82 19.94
CA LYS A 42 -10.50 -4.72 21.34
C LYS A 42 -10.47 -3.25 21.78
N GLU A 43 -9.83 -2.38 21.00
CA GLU A 43 -9.74 -0.95 21.35
C GLU A 43 -11.13 -0.29 21.42
N VAL A 44 -12.04 -0.61 20.50
CA VAL A 44 -13.41 -0.09 20.55
C VAL A 44 -14.17 -0.61 21.77
N LYS A 45 -14.01 -1.88 22.12
CA LYS A 45 -14.62 -2.46 23.32
C LYS A 45 -14.06 -1.84 24.60
N ASP A 46 -12.77 -1.52 24.63
CA ASP A 46 -12.13 -0.90 25.79
C ASP A 46 -12.55 0.58 25.95
N GLN A 47 -12.90 1.26 24.85
CA GLN A 47 -13.32 2.67 24.84
C GLN A 47 -14.84 2.90 24.86
N SER A 48 -15.65 1.90 24.52
CA SER A 48 -17.11 1.99 24.44
C SER A 48 -17.79 0.88 25.25
N SER A 49 -18.91 1.20 25.90
CA SER A 49 -19.73 0.20 26.61
C SER A 49 -20.55 -0.68 25.67
N SER A 50 -20.58 -0.36 24.38
CA SER A 50 -21.29 -1.09 23.33
C SER A 50 -20.46 -2.25 22.79
N VAL A 51 -21.07 -3.42 22.69
CA VAL A 51 -20.50 -4.54 21.93
C VAL A 51 -20.92 -4.35 20.48
N LEU A 52 -19.97 -4.03 19.60
CA LEU A 52 -20.24 -4.04 18.17
C LEU A 52 -20.34 -5.48 17.66
N GLU A 53 -21.46 -5.80 17.01
CA GLU A 53 -21.63 -7.08 16.33
C GLU A 53 -21.05 -7.02 14.90
N GLY A 54 -20.66 -8.17 14.36
CA GLY A 54 -19.88 -8.24 13.11
C GLY A 54 -20.55 -7.58 11.89
N GLU A 55 -21.89 -7.57 11.85
CA GLU A 55 -22.67 -7.00 10.76
C GLU A 55 -22.79 -5.46 10.82
N GLU A 56 -22.51 -4.87 11.99
CA GLU A 56 -22.60 -3.42 12.21
C GLU A 56 -21.36 -2.66 11.71
N ILE A 57 -20.30 -3.37 11.35
CA ILE A 57 -19.00 -2.79 11.05
C ILE A 57 -18.76 -2.74 9.54
N ARG A 58 -18.61 -1.53 9.02
CA ARG A 58 -18.07 -1.30 7.68
C ARG A 58 -16.55 -1.17 7.74
N TRP A 59 -15.87 -2.02 6.98
CA TRP A 59 -14.42 -1.99 6.81
C TRP A 59 -14.03 -1.22 5.56
N VAL A 60 -12.96 -0.43 5.65
CA VAL A 60 -12.35 0.22 4.49
C VAL A 60 -10.89 -0.22 4.42
N ILE A 61 -10.51 -0.84 3.31
CA ILE A 61 -9.11 -1.19 3.03
C ILE A 61 -8.60 -0.25 1.94
N THR A 62 -7.51 0.45 2.24
CA THR A 62 -6.83 1.29 1.26
C THR A 62 -5.84 0.50 0.44
N VAL A 63 -5.75 0.80 -0.85
CA VAL A 63 -4.80 0.17 -1.78
C VAL A 63 -4.13 1.22 -2.68
N PRO A 64 -2.89 0.98 -3.15
CA PRO A 64 -2.24 1.88 -4.09
C PRO A 64 -3.05 2.06 -5.36
N ALA A 65 -3.04 3.27 -5.94
CA ALA A 65 -3.83 3.54 -7.14
C ALA A 65 -3.28 2.84 -8.38
N VAL A 66 -1.98 2.51 -8.40
CA VAL A 66 -1.34 1.75 -9.48
C VAL A 66 -1.72 0.27 -9.50
N TRP A 67 -2.38 -0.26 -8.47
CA TRP A 67 -2.76 -1.67 -8.41
C TRP A 67 -3.87 -2.03 -9.41
N ARG A 68 -3.67 -3.15 -10.11
CA ARG A 68 -4.65 -3.71 -11.05
C ARG A 68 -5.80 -4.38 -10.30
N GLN A 69 -6.90 -4.63 -11.01
CA GLN A 69 -8.10 -5.28 -10.45
C GLN A 69 -7.82 -6.62 -9.75
N PRO A 70 -6.95 -7.51 -10.27
CA PRO A 70 -6.61 -8.77 -9.59
C PRO A 70 -6.00 -8.56 -8.20
N ALA A 71 -5.13 -7.56 -8.03
CA ALA A 71 -4.52 -7.24 -6.74
C ALA A 71 -5.55 -6.66 -5.74
N LYS A 72 -6.55 -5.91 -6.24
CA LYS A 72 -7.68 -5.43 -5.42
C LYS A 72 -8.57 -6.59 -4.98
N GLN A 73 -8.84 -7.55 -5.87
CA GLN A 73 -9.57 -8.76 -5.52
C GLN A 73 -8.78 -9.61 -4.51
N PHE A 74 -7.47 -9.73 -4.67
CA PHE A 74 -6.60 -10.38 -3.70
C PHE A 74 -6.76 -9.82 -2.28
N MET A 75 -6.82 -8.50 -2.13
CA MET A 75 -7.06 -7.88 -0.81
C MET A 75 -8.44 -8.21 -0.24
N ARG A 76 -9.46 -8.29 -1.10
CA ARG A 76 -10.82 -8.69 -0.69
C ARG A 76 -10.85 -10.14 -0.22
N GLU A 77 -10.22 -11.05 -0.95
CA GLU A 77 -10.11 -12.46 -0.53
C GLU A 77 -9.31 -12.61 0.78
N ALA A 78 -8.22 -11.86 0.93
CA ALA A 78 -7.48 -11.83 2.19
C ALA A 78 -8.35 -11.32 3.36
N ALA A 79 -9.24 -10.37 3.13
CA ALA A 79 -10.18 -9.86 4.12
C ALA A 79 -11.24 -10.90 4.51
N TYR A 80 -11.78 -11.67 3.55
CA TYR A 80 -12.67 -12.81 3.83
C TYR A 80 -11.95 -13.85 4.69
N LEU A 81 -10.76 -14.28 4.30
CA LEU A 81 -9.97 -15.27 5.05
C LEU A 81 -9.62 -14.78 6.46
N ALA A 82 -9.38 -13.47 6.61
CA ALA A 82 -9.12 -12.84 7.90
C ALA A 82 -10.36 -12.73 8.80
N GLY A 83 -11.57 -12.99 8.27
CA GLY A 83 -12.83 -12.84 8.99
C GLY A 83 -13.22 -11.39 9.23
N LEU A 84 -12.74 -10.44 8.41
CA LEU A 84 -13.18 -9.04 8.47
C LEU A 84 -14.64 -8.90 8.04
N ILE A 85 -15.05 -9.65 7.02
CA ILE A 85 -16.38 -9.60 6.41
C ILE A 85 -16.87 -11.02 6.08
N SER A 86 -18.19 -11.19 5.99
CA SER A 86 -18.82 -12.40 5.45
C SER A 86 -18.98 -12.30 3.94
N PRO A 87 -18.82 -13.41 3.17
CA PRO A 87 -19.21 -13.47 1.76
C PRO A 87 -20.69 -13.11 1.51
N ASP A 88 -21.54 -13.24 2.51
CA ASP A 88 -22.98 -12.94 2.42
C ASP A 88 -23.27 -11.42 2.45
N CYS A 89 -22.33 -10.60 2.96
CA CYS A 89 -22.46 -9.14 3.09
C CYS A 89 -21.25 -8.42 2.45
N PRO A 90 -21.00 -8.59 1.14
CA PRO A 90 -19.80 -8.08 0.46
C PRO A 90 -19.67 -6.54 0.48
N GLU A 91 -20.78 -5.83 0.66
CA GLU A 91 -20.87 -4.36 0.77
C GLU A 91 -20.29 -3.79 2.06
N GLN A 92 -20.10 -4.60 3.10
CA GLN A 92 -19.43 -4.16 4.33
C GLN A 92 -17.96 -3.81 4.11
N LEU A 93 -17.33 -4.28 3.02
CA LEU A 93 -15.96 -3.91 2.66
C LEU A 93 -15.91 -2.97 1.47
N LEU A 94 -15.39 -1.79 1.72
CA LEU A 94 -15.02 -0.83 0.70
C LEU A 94 -13.51 -0.88 0.44
N ILE A 95 -13.15 -0.86 -0.84
CA ILE A 95 -11.76 -0.66 -1.27
C ILE A 95 -11.62 0.81 -1.69
N ALA A 96 -10.80 1.55 -0.96
CA ALA A 96 -10.46 2.94 -1.24
C ALA A 96 -9.08 3.01 -1.91
N LEU A 97 -8.90 3.89 -2.89
CA LEU A 97 -7.55 4.17 -3.38
C LEU A 97 -6.85 5.09 -2.37
N GLU A 98 -5.61 4.80 -2.02
CA GLU A 98 -4.81 5.61 -1.10
C GLU A 98 -4.80 7.11 -1.46
N PRO A 99 -4.53 7.53 -2.72
CA PRO A 99 -4.58 8.95 -3.06
C PRO A 99 -5.99 9.54 -3.09
N GLU A 100 -7.04 8.75 -3.33
CA GLU A 100 -8.44 9.23 -3.20
C GLU A 100 -8.76 9.51 -1.73
N ALA A 101 -8.43 8.57 -0.84
CA ALA A 101 -8.60 8.72 0.60
C ALA A 101 -7.83 9.96 1.10
N ALA A 102 -6.55 10.09 0.72
CA ALA A 102 -5.76 11.26 1.05
C ALA A 102 -6.41 12.56 0.55
N SER A 103 -6.91 12.58 -0.70
CA SER A 103 -7.61 13.74 -1.27
C SER A 103 -8.84 14.12 -0.44
N ILE A 104 -9.69 13.16 -0.06
CA ILE A 104 -10.87 13.40 0.78
C ILE A 104 -10.49 14.08 2.10
N TYR A 105 -9.44 13.60 2.76
CA TYR A 105 -8.99 14.22 4.01
C TYR A 105 -8.41 15.62 3.78
N CYS A 106 -7.58 15.80 2.74
CA CYS A 106 -6.95 17.09 2.43
C CYS A 106 -7.98 18.22 2.21
N ARG A 107 -9.16 17.89 1.69
CA ARG A 107 -10.29 18.83 1.49
C ARG A 107 -10.93 19.33 2.79
N LYS A 108 -10.79 18.57 3.86
CA LYS A 108 -11.31 18.92 5.19
C LYS A 108 -10.30 19.73 6.02
N LEU A 109 -9.08 19.90 5.53
CA LEU A 109 -8.02 20.58 6.28
C LEU A 109 -8.26 22.09 6.38
N ARG A 110 -8.10 22.60 7.61
CA ARG A 110 -8.02 24.03 7.91
C ARG A 110 -6.57 24.51 7.89
N LEU A 111 -6.34 25.82 7.85
CA LEU A 111 -4.98 26.38 7.72
C LEU A 111 -4.06 26.00 8.89
N HIS A 112 -4.59 25.90 10.11
CA HIS A 112 -3.84 25.47 11.29
C HIS A 112 -3.54 23.96 11.33
N GLN A 113 -4.05 23.19 10.37
CA GLN A 113 -3.87 21.75 10.28
C GLN A 113 -2.83 21.36 9.22
N VAL A 114 -2.12 22.34 8.65
CA VAL A 114 -1.18 22.13 7.55
C VAL A 114 0.15 22.83 7.79
N ILE A 115 1.19 22.27 7.19
CA ILE A 115 2.48 22.91 7.00
C ILE A 115 2.53 23.36 5.54
N ASP A 116 2.76 24.64 5.33
CA ASP A 116 2.93 25.24 4.01
C ASP A 116 4.43 25.46 3.72
N LEU A 117 4.98 24.68 2.78
CA LEU A 117 6.38 24.79 2.40
C LEU A 117 6.65 25.90 1.37
N SER A 118 5.63 26.58 0.85
CA SER A 118 5.84 27.70 -0.10
C SER A 118 6.24 29.01 0.60
N MET A 119 5.88 29.16 1.87
CA MET A 119 6.32 30.28 2.70
C MET A 119 7.80 30.08 3.03
N GLN A 120 8.68 30.85 2.40
CA GLN A 120 10.05 30.98 2.89
C GLN A 120 9.99 31.44 4.36
N PRO A 121 10.88 30.95 5.25
CA PRO A 121 11.05 31.62 6.53
C PRO A 121 11.39 33.07 6.19
N ILE A 122 10.66 34.00 6.79
CA ILE A 122 11.01 35.42 6.72
C ILE A 122 12.45 35.50 7.22
N THR A 123 13.39 35.73 6.30
CA THR A 123 14.74 36.13 6.64
C THR A 123 14.63 37.55 7.17
N ASN A 124 14.30 37.67 8.45
CA ASN A 124 14.53 38.92 9.16
C ASN A 124 16.05 39.05 9.31
N GLY A 125 16.61 40.15 8.80
CA GLY A 125 18.01 40.54 9.01
C GLY A 125 18.41 40.40 10.49
N LEU A 126 19.68 40.23 10.83
CA LEU A 126 20.85 40.96 10.35
C LEU A 126 22.16 40.17 10.57
N ASP A 127 23.23 40.81 10.12
CA ASP A 127 24.63 40.43 9.97
C ASP A 127 25.40 39.87 11.19
N ALA A 128 26.58 39.39 10.83
CA ALA A 128 27.85 39.23 11.55
C ALA A 128 28.02 39.99 12.88
N ASP A 129 27.44 39.51 13.97
CA ASP A 129 28.11 39.53 15.29
C ASP A 129 27.55 38.42 16.19
N GLY A 130 28.33 37.37 16.38
CA GLY A 130 27.89 36.12 16.98
C GLY A 130 27.57 36.22 18.46
N SER A 131 26.31 36.50 18.82
CA SER A 131 25.84 36.33 20.20
C SER A 131 24.33 36.11 20.36
N ARG A 132 23.90 34.83 20.42
CA ARG A 132 23.04 34.20 21.47
C ARG A 132 22.45 32.85 21.03
N PRO A 133 22.12 31.93 21.98
CA PRO A 133 22.03 30.50 21.71
C PRO A 133 20.61 30.01 21.37
N PHE A 134 20.56 29.18 20.33
CA PHE A 134 19.62 28.09 20.02
C PHE A 134 18.26 28.10 20.75
N ASP A 135 17.23 28.63 20.09
CA ASP A 135 15.89 28.74 20.65
C ASP A 135 15.07 27.44 20.56
N SER A 136 14.33 27.26 21.64
CA SER A 136 13.55 26.19 22.25
C SER A 136 12.37 25.59 21.45
N SER A 137 12.17 25.94 20.18
CA SER A 137 10.96 25.53 19.44
C SER A 137 10.92 24.03 19.07
N PHE A 138 12.08 23.41 18.83
CA PHE A 138 12.15 21.98 18.49
C PHE A 138 11.99 21.04 19.69
N ARG A 139 12.33 21.48 20.91
CA ARG A 139 12.04 20.73 22.14
C ARG A 139 10.56 20.89 22.50
N GLN A 140 9.99 22.09 22.41
CA GLN A 140 8.55 22.29 22.61
C GLN A 140 7.70 21.49 21.61
N ALA A 141 8.11 21.38 20.34
CA ALA A 141 7.41 20.53 19.36
C ALA A 141 7.44 19.04 19.73
N ARG A 142 8.55 18.55 20.29
CA ARG A 142 8.68 17.15 20.74
C ARG A 142 7.97 16.87 22.07
N GLU A 143 7.92 17.87 22.96
CA GLU A 143 7.17 17.83 24.22
C GLU A 143 5.65 17.94 23.96
N GLN A 144 5.23 18.76 22.99
CA GLN A 144 3.86 18.83 22.48
C GLN A 144 3.45 17.53 21.78
N LEU A 145 4.33 16.89 21.01
CA LEU A 145 4.08 15.55 20.42
C LEU A 145 3.89 14.46 21.49
N ARG A 146 4.53 14.57 22.66
CA ARG A 146 4.31 13.64 23.80
C ARG A 146 3.05 13.98 24.60
N ARG A 147 2.73 15.26 24.80
CA ARG A 147 1.49 15.71 25.47
C ARG A 147 0.23 15.55 24.60
N SER A 148 0.38 15.55 23.28
CA SER A 148 -0.73 15.40 22.30
C SER A 148 -1.24 13.97 22.14
N ARG A 149 -0.68 12.97 22.85
CA ARG A 149 -1.18 11.59 22.81
C ARG A 149 -2.54 11.39 23.51
N HIS A 150 -3.05 12.39 24.25
CA HIS A 150 -4.24 12.22 25.10
C HIS A 150 -5.48 13.04 24.74
N SER A 151 -5.51 13.81 23.65
CA SER A 151 -6.78 14.36 23.11
C SER A 151 -6.61 15.02 21.76
N ARG A 152 -6.98 14.29 20.71
CA ARG A 152 -7.65 14.85 19.53
C ARG A 152 -8.61 13.78 19.03
N THR A 153 -9.80 13.73 19.60
CA THR A 153 -10.93 13.07 18.95
C THR A 153 -10.99 13.61 17.52
N PHE A 154 -10.87 12.74 16.53
CA PHE A 154 -11.07 13.09 15.14
C PHE A 154 -12.55 13.47 14.98
N LEU A 155 -12.87 14.74 15.18
CA LEU A 155 -14.21 15.25 14.97
C LEU A 155 -14.41 15.45 13.48
N VAL A 156 -15.31 14.66 12.91
CA VAL A 156 -15.76 14.82 11.52
C VAL A 156 -16.66 16.04 11.47
N GLU A 157 -16.08 17.21 11.22
CA GLU A 157 -16.87 18.41 10.97
C GLU A 157 -17.42 18.40 9.53
N SER A 158 -18.71 18.66 9.38
CA SER A 158 -19.43 18.56 8.11
C SER A 158 -19.07 19.64 7.07
N GLY A 159 -18.12 20.55 7.36
CA GLY A 159 -17.72 21.66 6.48
C GLY A 159 -16.61 21.35 5.49
N THR A 160 -16.44 22.20 4.47
CA THR A 160 -15.21 22.28 3.64
C THR A 160 -14.12 23.00 4.40
N GLY A 161 -12.87 22.53 4.34
CA GLY A 161 -11.75 23.17 5.03
C GLY A 161 -11.41 24.55 4.47
N GLU A 162 -10.82 25.42 5.29
CA GLU A 162 -10.43 26.79 4.89
C GLU A 162 -9.49 26.82 3.69
N LEU A 163 -8.51 25.90 3.64
CA LEU A 163 -7.60 25.78 2.49
C LEU A 163 -8.36 25.44 1.20
N TRP A 164 -9.44 24.67 1.32
CA TRP A 164 -10.27 24.28 0.19
C TRP A 164 -11.16 25.44 -0.30
N SER A 165 -11.47 26.40 0.56
CA SER A 165 -12.24 27.60 0.17
C SER A 165 -11.45 28.54 -0.76
N GLU A 166 -10.12 28.43 -0.80
CA GLU A 166 -9.26 29.17 -1.74
C GLU A 166 -9.33 28.64 -3.19
N LEU A 167 -9.90 27.45 -3.37
CA LEU A 167 -9.94 26.76 -4.64
C LEU A 167 -11.24 27.08 -5.40
N GLN A 168 -11.09 27.37 -6.69
CA GLN A 168 -12.16 27.70 -7.60
C GLN A 168 -12.39 26.56 -8.60
N THR A 169 -13.58 26.51 -9.20
CA THR A 169 -13.85 25.60 -10.31
C THR A 169 -12.81 25.79 -11.41
N GLY A 170 -12.23 24.69 -11.86
CA GLY A 170 -11.13 24.70 -12.84
C GLY A 170 -9.75 24.52 -12.23
N ASP A 171 -9.57 24.79 -10.94
CA ASP A 171 -8.29 24.62 -10.28
C ASP A 171 -7.86 23.16 -10.24
N LYS A 172 -6.55 22.96 -10.42
CA LYS A 172 -5.91 21.65 -10.39
C LYS A 172 -4.99 21.54 -9.19
N TYR A 173 -4.97 20.35 -8.61
CA TYR A 173 -4.02 20.00 -7.57
C TYR A 173 -3.55 18.57 -7.73
N VAL A 174 -2.40 18.27 -7.13
CA VAL A 174 -1.82 16.94 -7.11
C VAL A 174 -1.72 16.44 -5.69
N VAL A 175 -2.06 15.17 -5.51
CA VAL A 175 -1.77 14.43 -4.28
C VAL A 175 -0.61 13.50 -4.58
N ALA A 176 0.49 13.69 -3.86
CA ALA A 176 1.68 12.87 -3.93
C ALA A 176 1.80 12.04 -2.65
N ASP A 177 1.28 10.82 -2.69
CA ASP A 177 1.39 9.86 -1.59
C ASP A 177 2.76 9.20 -1.64
N CYS A 178 3.66 9.65 -0.77
CA CYS A 178 4.99 9.11 -0.59
C CYS A 178 4.97 8.13 0.58
N GLY A 179 4.68 6.87 0.27
CA GLY A 179 4.63 5.78 1.23
C GLY A 179 5.99 5.13 1.52
N GLY A 180 5.96 4.01 2.24
CA GLY A 180 7.14 3.19 2.50
C GLY A 180 7.60 2.42 1.26
N GLY A 181 6.69 1.67 0.63
CA GLY A 181 7.02 0.84 -0.53
C GLY A 181 6.82 1.53 -1.88
N THR A 182 5.75 2.32 -2.01
CA THR A 182 5.36 2.96 -3.27
C THR A 182 5.25 4.47 -3.11
N VAL A 183 5.31 5.16 -4.25
CA VAL A 183 4.85 6.53 -4.39
C VAL A 183 3.75 6.57 -5.42
N ASP A 184 2.62 7.16 -5.07
CA ASP A 184 1.41 7.25 -5.89
C ASP A 184 1.02 8.72 -6.08
N LEU A 185 0.88 9.13 -7.35
CA LEU A 185 0.54 10.49 -7.76
C LEU A 185 -0.82 10.49 -8.44
N THR A 186 -1.68 11.42 -8.04
CA THR A 186 -2.97 11.66 -8.69
C THR A 186 -3.19 13.14 -8.96
N VAL A 187 -3.84 13.45 -10.08
CA VAL A 187 -4.15 14.81 -10.50
C VAL A 187 -5.66 14.99 -10.49
N HIS A 188 -6.13 15.98 -9.75
CA HIS A 188 -7.53 16.29 -9.60
C HIS A 188 -7.84 17.69 -10.12
N GLN A 189 -9.03 17.86 -10.69
CA GLN A 189 -9.61 19.17 -10.98
C GLN A 189 -10.92 19.32 -10.24
N ILE A 190 -11.15 20.53 -9.76
CA ILE A 190 -12.38 20.90 -9.06
C ILE A 190 -13.43 21.25 -10.10
N GLU A 191 -14.51 20.46 -10.14
CA GLU A 191 -15.67 20.75 -10.98
C GLU A 191 -16.69 21.63 -10.25
N GLN A 192 -16.86 21.44 -8.95
CA GLN A 192 -17.76 22.24 -8.11
C GLN A 192 -17.14 22.47 -6.73
N PRO A 193 -17.29 23.66 -6.12
CA PRO A 193 -16.73 23.98 -4.80
C PRO A 193 -17.13 22.97 -3.71
N GLN A 194 -18.34 22.38 -3.83
CA GLN A 194 -18.98 21.60 -2.77
C GLN A 194 -18.86 20.06 -2.89
N GLY A 195 -18.23 19.45 -3.89
CA GLY A 195 -18.41 17.98 -3.95
C GLY A 195 -17.49 17.17 -4.83
N THR A 196 -17.55 17.34 -6.15
CA THR A 196 -17.13 16.25 -7.04
C THR A 196 -15.68 16.36 -7.46
N LEU A 197 -14.96 15.25 -7.27
CA LEU A 197 -13.60 15.06 -7.77
C LEU A 197 -13.67 14.51 -9.19
N LYS A 198 -12.97 15.18 -10.11
CA LYS A 198 -12.62 14.60 -11.40
C LYS A 198 -11.14 14.34 -11.43
N GLU A 199 -10.78 13.07 -11.48
CA GLU A 199 -9.41 12.65 -11.81
C GLU A 199 -9.11 13.09 -13.25
N LEU A 200 -8.16 14.00 -13.44
CA LEU A 200 -7.80 14.48 -14.78
C LEU A 200 -6.87 13.51 -15.49
N TYR A 201 -5.93 12.95 -14.73
CA TYR A 201 -4.84 12.16 -15.25
C TYR A 201 -4.78 10.84 -14.51
N LYS A 202 -4.62 9.73 -15.26
CA LYS A 202 -4.49 8.39 -14.70
C LYS A 202 -3.42 8.39 -13.62
N ALA A 203 -3.77 7.91 -12.43
CA ALA A 203 -2.82 7.68 -11.35
C ALA A 203 -1.51 7.07 -11.86
N SER A 204 -0.38 7.68 -11.48
CA SER A 204 0.96 7.19 -11.80
C SER A 204 1.72 6.93 -10.52
N GLY A 205 2.63 5.96 -10.53
CA GLY A 205 3.40 5.62 -9.34
C GLY A 205 4.57 4.72 -9.64
N GLY A 206 5.32 4.37 -8.61
CA GLY A 206 6.40 3.40 -8.72
C GLY A 206 7.00 2.97 -7.39
N PRO A 207 7.86 1.94 -7.42
CA PRO A 207 8.37 1.25 -6.22
C PRO A 207 9.57 1.97 -5.59
N TYR A 208 9.50 3.29 -5.42
CA TYR A 208 10.59 4.13 -4.89
C TYR A 208 10.15 4.93 -3.66
N GLY A 209 9.41 4.29 -2.75
CA GLY A 209 9.12 4.84 -1.42
C GLY A 209 10.33 4.82 -0.47
N ALA A 210 10.10 5.12 0.82
CA ALA A 210 11.14 5.19 1.86
C ALA A 210 12.01 3.92 1.98
N VAL A 211 11.51 2.75 1.57
CA VAL A 211 12.26 1.48 1.52
C VAL A 211 13.50 1.59 0.63
N GLY A 212 13.50 2.46 -0.38
CA GLY A 212 14.68 2.72 -1.21
C GLY A 212 15.88 3.24 -0.39
N VAL A 213 15.63 3.97 0.70
CA VAL A 213 16.68 4.46 1.61
C VAL A 213 17.25 3.31 2.45
N ASP A 214 16.41 2.35 2.84
CA ASP A 214 16.85 1.13 3.54
C ASP A 214 17.72 0.25 2.62
N LEU A 215 17.34 0.14 1.33
CA LEU A 215 18.13 -0.58 0.33
C LEU A 215 19.47 0.10 0.05
N ALA A 216 19.51 1.43 0.03
CA ALA A 216 20.77 2.18 -0.08
C ALA A 216 21.67 1.92 1.13
N PHE A 217 21.10 1.84 2.33
CA PHE A 217 21.84 1.49 3.55
C PHE A 217 22.36 0.05 3.52
N GLU A 218 21.55 -0.91 3.08
CA GLU A 218 22.00 -2.29 2.89
C GLU A 218 23.15 -2.37 1.87
N THR A 219 23.04 -1.63 0.76
CA THR A 219 24.12 -1.53 -0.25
C THR A 219 25.41 -0.98 0.35
N MET A 220 25.32 0.08 1.17
CA MET A 220 26.46 0.63 1.89
C MET A 220 27.10 -0.41 2.84
N LEU A 221 26.29 -1.17 3.58
CA LEU A 221 26.80 -2.25 4.43
C LEU A 221 27.50 -3.34 3.62
N CYS A 222 26.97 -3.72 2.46
CA CYS A 222 27.62 -4.66 1.54
C CYS A 222 28.98 -4.14 1.04
N GLN A 223 29.08 -2.85 0.73
CA GLN A 223 30.35 -2.23 0.31
C GLN A 223 31.41 -2.25 1.43
N ILE A 224 31.00 -2.08 2.69
CA ILE A 224 31.92 -2.04 3.84
C ILE A 224 32.32 -3.45 4.31
N PHE A 225 31.36 -4.37 4.41
CA PHE A 225 31.54 -5.68 5.06
C PHE A 225 31.59 -6.87 4.09
N GLY A 226 31.26 -6.64 2.82
CA GLY A 226 31.14 -7.64 1.77
C GLY A 226 29.72 -8.20 1.67
N GLU A 227 29.23 -8.37 0.44
CA GLU A 227 27.89 -8.89 0.16
C GLU A 227 27.69 -10.32 0.69
N ASP A 228 28.68 -11.19 0.51
CA ASP A 228 28.68 -12.57 1.03
C ASP A 228 28.49 -12.62 2.55
N PHE A 229 29.14 -11.69 3.27
CA PHE A 229 28.97 -11.57 4.71
C PHE A 229 27.56 -11.11 5.09
N ILE A 230 27.04 -10.06 4.44
CA ILE A 230 25.71 -9.53 4.75
C ILE A 230 24.63 -10.58 4.50
N GLN A 231 24.68 -11.31 3.38
CA GLN A 231 23.72 -12.39 3.11
C GLN A 231 23.84 -13.53 4.12
N SER A 232 25.07 -13.95 4.47
CA SER A 232 25.32 -14.96 5.50
C SER A 232 24.79 -14.54 6.88
N PHE A 233 24.95 -13.26 7.24
CA PHE A 233 24.45 -12.70 8.49
C PHE A 233 22.91 -12.68 8.51
N LYS A 234 22.25 -12.22 7.43
CA LYS A 234 20.79 -12.22 7.32
C LYS A 234 20.21 -13.63 7.46
N ALA A 235 20.84 -14.62 6.84
CA ALA A 235 20.41 -16.02 6.91
C ALA A 235 20.60 -16.63 8.31
N LYS A 236 21.79 -16.43 8.93
CA LYS A 236 22.16 -17.11 10.18
C LYS A 236 21.71 -16.36 11.44
N ARG A 237 21.50 -15.04 11.37
CA ARG A 237 21.16 -14.16 12.49
C ARG A 237 20.01 -13.19 12.14
N PRO A 238 18.83 -13.69 11.69
CA PRO A 238 17.74 -12.84 11.21
C PRO A 238 17.20 -11.87 12.28
N ALA A 239 17.14 -12.29 13.55
CA ALA A 239 16.71 -11.41 14.65
C ALA A 239 17.65 -10.20 14.82
N ALA A 240 18.96 -10.43 14.80
CA ALA A 240 19.94 -9.35 14.89
C ALA A 240 19.93 -8.46 13.64
N TRP A 241 19.60 -9.01 12.46
CA TRP A 241 19.36 -8.17 11.28
C TRP A 241 18.17 -7.22 11.49
N VAL A 242 17.06 -7.72 12.06
CA VAL A 242 15.91 -6.89 12.41
C VAL A 242 16.29 -5.80 13.41
N ASP A 243 17.07 -6.10 14.45
CA ASP A 243 17.56 -5.10 15.40
C ASP A 243 18.37 -3.99 14.73
N LEU A 244 19.25 -4.35 13.79
CA LEU A 244 20.02 -3.40 12.99
C LEU A 244 19.11 -2.52 12.12
N THR A 245 18.13 -3.12 11.44
CA THR A 245 17.17 -2.37 10.61
C THR A 245 16.33 -1.42 11.46
N ILE A 246 15.89 -1.82 12.66
CA ILE A 246 15.18 -0.95 13.61
C ILE A 246 16.07 0.21 14.05
N ALA A 247 17.34 -0.06 14.38
CA ALA A 247 18.29 0.97 14.77
C ALA A 247 18.52 1.99 13.64
N PHE A 248 18.62 1.52 12.40
CA PHE A 248 18.72 2.40 11.22
C PHE A 248 17.45 3.21 10.99
N GLU A 249 16.27 2.57 11.00
CA GLU A 249 14.96 3.22 10.83
C GLU A 249 14.80 4.40 11.79
N ALA A 250 15.16 4.21 13.06
CA ALA A 250 15.11 5.26 14.07
C ALA A 250 16.01 6.46 13.73
N ARG A 251 17.15 6.24 13.08
CA ARG A 251 18.05 7.32 12.62
C ARG A 251 17.56 7.96 11.34
N LYS A 252 17.09 7.17 10.38
CA LYS A 252 16.47 7.61 9.13
C LYS A 252 15.34 8.61 9.39
N ARG A 253 14.43 8.31 10.33
CA ARG A 253 13.32 9.21 10.72
C ARG A 253 13.77 10.54 11.34
N THR A 254 15.01 10.64 11.84
CA THR A 254 15.55 11.86 12.45
C THR A 254 16.58 12.58 11.57
N ALA A 255 16.81 12.10 10.34
CA ALA A 255 17.71 12.73 9.39
C ALA A 255 17.10 14.05 8.88
N SER A 256 17.91 15.08 8.76
CA SER A 256 17.49 16.36 8.22
C SER A 256 18.61 17.08 7.47
N PRO A 257 18.29 17.89 6.43
CA PRO A 257 19.30 18.52 5.57
C PRO A 257 20.20 19.54 6.26
N GLY A 258 19.82 20.06 7.44
CA GLY A 258 20.58 21.07 8.19
C GLY A 258 21.30 20.52 9.42
N ARG A 259 21.35 19.19 9.59
CA ARG A 259 21.92 18.57 10.77
C ARG A 259 23.44 18.45 10.65
N ALA A 260 24.16 19.31 11.35
CA ALA A 260 25.63 19.24 11.42
C ALA A 260 26.15 17.96 12.10
N ASN A 261 25.38 17.40 13.05
CA ASN A 261 25.83 16.26 13.86
C ASN A 261 25.56 14.92 13.16
N ALA A 262 26.64 14.15 12.98
CA ALA A 262 26.61 12.75 12.54
C ALA A 262 25.59 11.88 13.32
N LEU A 263 25.06 10.87 12.64
CA LEU A 263 24.12 9.89 13.18
C LEU A 263 24.84 8.60 13.58
N ASN A 264 24.65 8.19 14.84
CA ASN A 264 25.19 6.93 15.35
C ASN A 264 24.14 5.83 15.26
N ILE A 265 24.46 4.76 14.54
CA ILE A 265 23.67 3.54 14.42
C ILE A 265 24.36 2.46 15.24
N SER A 266 23.63 1.87 16.18
CA SER A 266 24.15 0.75 16.96
C SER A 266 24.17 -0.51 16.10
N LEU A 267 25.33 -1.16 16.01
CA LEU A 267 25.42 -2.51 15.48
C LEU A 267 25.16 -3.50 16.62
N PRO A 268 24.27 -4.48 16.45
CA PRO A 268 24.06 -5.52 17.45
C PRO A 268 25.37 -6.25 17.78
N PHE A 269 25.55 -6.66 19.03
CA PHE A 269 26.74 -7.44 19.43
C PHE A 269 26.92 -8.68 18.55
N SER A 270 25.82 -9.35 18.21
CA SER A 270 25.84 -10.51 17.30
C SER A 270 26.38 -10.18 15.91
N PHE A 271 26.25 -8.94 15.42
CA PHE A 271 26.84 -8.53 14.14
C PHE A 271 28.37 -8.42 14.28
N ILE A 272 28.83 -7.75 15.34
CA ILE A 272 30.25 -7.48 15.60
C ILE A 272 31.01 -8.79 15.83
N ASP A 273 30.49 -9.65 16.72
CA ASP A 273 31.08 -10.97 17.01
C ASP A 273 31.08 -11.87 15.78
N PHE A 274 29.98 -11.91 15.03
CA PHE A 274 29.88 -12.73 13.82
C PHE A 274 30.85 -12.26 12.73
N TYR A 275 30.99 -10.96 12.52
CA TYR A 275 31.96 -10.40 11.58
C TYR A 275 33.40 -10.77 11.97
N LYS A 276 33.75 -10.62 13.25
CA LYS A 276 35.09 -10.96 13.75
C LYS A 276 35.43 -12.43 13.53
N ARG A 277 34.48 -13.35 13.79
CA ARG A 277 34.66 -14.79 13.57
C ARG A 277 34.73 -15.15 12.08
N HIS A 278 33.94 -14.48 11.24
CA HIS A 278 33.86 -14.82 9.82
C HIS A 278 35.01 -14.25 8.98
N ARG A 279 35.51 -13.06 9.34
CA ARG A 279 36.55 -12.34 8.59
C ARG A 279 37.90 -12.21 9.29
N GLY A 280 38.01 -12.66 10.55
CA GLY A 280 39.24 -12.58 11.34
C GLY A 280 39.65 -11.16 11.76
N GLN A 281 38.79 -10.16 11.61
CA GLN A 281 39.11 -8.74 11.83
C GLN A 281 37.96 -7.97 12.46
N SER A 282 38.26 -6.83 13.09
CA SER A 282 37.23 -5.99 13.71
C SER A 282 36.43 -5.20 12.68
N VAL A 283 35.22 -4.79 13.07
CA VAL A 283 34.37 -3.86 12.31
C VAL A 283 35.10 -2.54 12.01
N GLU A 284 35.85 -2.03 12.99
CA GLU A 284 36.66 -0.83 12.82
C GLU A 284 37.74 -1.00 11.74
N ALA A 285 38.43 -2.14 11.70
CA ALA A 285 39.41 -2.44 10.66
C ALA A 285 38.77 -2.61 9.28
N ALA A 286 37.51 -3.05 9.21
CA ALA A 286 36.74 -3.06 7.97
C ALA A 286 36.47 -1.64 7.46
N LEU A 287 35.96 -0.77 8.34
CA LEU A 287 35.67 0.63 8.00
C LEU A 287 36.92 1.39 7.56
N ARG A 288 38.05 1.21 8.24
CA ARG A 288 39.32 1.87 7.86
C ARG A 288 39.87 1.43 6.50
N ARG A 289 39.57 0.20 6.07
CA ARG A 289 39.97 -0.30 4.74
C ARG A 289 38.93 -0.03 3.66
N SER A 290 37.68 0.21 4.06
CA SER A 290 36.67 0.69 3.12
C SER A 290 37.08 2.11 2.66
N ASN A 291 36.92 2.41 1.38
CA ASN A 291 37.17 3.76 0.85
C ASN A 291 36.06 4.77 1.26
N MET A 292 35.26 4.47 2.30
CA MET A 292 34.12 5.28 2.74
C MET A 292 34.49 6.19 3.92
N ASN A 293 35.18 7.31 3.64
CA ASN A 293 35.62 8.28 4.67
C ASN A 293 34.46 8.94 5.44
N ILE A 294 33.25 8.89 4.89
CA ILE A 294 32.01 9.47 5.43
C ILE A 294 31.29 8.53 6.42
N VAL A 295 31.84 7.34 6.68
CA VAL A 295 31.34 6.40 7.69
C VAL A 295 32.50 6.00 8.61
N LYS A 296 32.34 6.24 9.91
CA LYS A 296 33.40 6.00 10.90
C LYS A 296 32.93 5.09 12.02
N TRP A 297 33.88 4.42 12.67
CA TRP A 297 33.63 3.74 13.93
C TRP A 297 33.70 4.74 15.08
N SER A 298 32.68 4.79 15.94
CA SER A 298 32.69 5.64 17.12
C SER A 298 33.44 4.96 18.28
N SER A 299 33.98 5.76 19.20
CA SER A 299 34.61 5.25 20.44
C SER A 299 33.64 4.46 21.33
N GLN A 300 32.33 4.64 21.14
CA GLN A 300 31.26 3.93 21.83
C GLN A 300 30.84 2.63 21.12
N GLY A 301 31.55 2.22 20.06
CA GLY A 301 31.25 0.99 19.34
C GLY A 301 30.03 1.09 18.42
N MET A 302 29.81 2.25 17.81
CA MET A 302 28.67 2.48 16.88
C MET A 302 29.15 2.91 15.51
N LEU A 303 28.32 2.62 14.49
CA LEU A 303 28.51 3.10 13.13
C LEU A 303 28.09 4.58 13.05
N ARG A 304 29.04 5.48 12.83
CA ARG A 304 28.83 6.94 12.79
C ARG A 304 28.79 7.41 11.34
N LEU A 305 27.60 7.77 10.87
CA LEU A 305 27.37 8.29 9.52
C LEU A 305 27.41 9.81 9.57
N THR A 306 28.24 10.43 8.72
CA THR A 306 28.22 11.88 8.58
C THR A 306 26.91 12.36 7.93
N GLN A 307 26.71 13.67 7.91
CA GLN A 307 25.57 14.27 7.22
C GLN A 307 25.58 13.92 5.73
N GLU A 308 26.77 13.91 5.12
CA GLU A 308 26.99 13.57 3.72
C GLU A 308 26.59 12.11 3.45
N ALA A 309 27.06 11.17 4.26
CA ALA A 309 26.67 9.75 4.14
C ALA A 309 25.16 9.57 4.26
N MET A 310 24.55 10.21 5.26
CA MET A 310 23.09 10.16 5.41
C MET A 310 22.37 10.80 4.23
N ASN A 311 22.90 11.89 3.66
CA ASN A 311 22.31 12.51 2.49
C ASN A 311 22.37 11.59 1.26
N GLU A 312 23.52 10.97 1.00
CA GLU A 312 23.73 10.03 -0.10
C GLU A 312 22.74 8.87 -0.07
N LEU A 313 22.43 8.33 1.11
CA LEU A 313 21.44 7.25 1.27
C LEU A 313 20.04 7.65 0.76
N PHE A 314 19.67 8.93 0.87
CA PHE A 314 18.36 9.41 0.47
C PHE A 314 18.29 9.83 -1.00
N GLN A 315 19.42 10.23 -1.61
CA GLN A 315 19.43 10.84 -2.94
C GLN A 315 18.78 9.97 -4.03
N PRO A 316 19.07 8.66 -4.16
CA PRO A 316 18.46 7.85 -5.22
C PRO A 316 16.93 7.85 -5.16
N THR A 317 16.37 7.69 -3.95
CA THR A 317 14.93 7.67 -3.71
C THR A 317 14.31 9.05 -3.95
N ILE A 318 14.87 10.10 -3.36
CA ILE A 318 14.36 11.47 -3.51
C ILE A 318 14.38 11.92 -4.97
N ASN A 319 15.47 11.66 -5.69
CA ASN A 319 15.61 12.04 -7.09
C ASN A 319 14.55 11.37 -7.96
N ASN A 320 14.24 10.10 -7.72
CA ASN A 320 13.17 9.40 -8.44
C ASN A 320 11.79 10.02 -8.17
N ILE A 321 11.50 10.38 -6.92
CA ILE A 321 10.24 11.02 -6.54
C ILE A 321 10.10 12.40 -7.19
N VAL A 322 11.11 13.25 -7.03
CA VAL A 322 11.11 14.62 -7.58
C VAL A 322 10.97 14.59 -9.09
N LYS A 323 11.79 13.77 -9.77
CA LYS A 323 11.74 13.61 -11.23
C LYS A 323 10.35 13.15 -11.69
N HIS A 324 9.72 12.22 -10.97
CA HIS A 324 8.39 11.76 -11.35
C HIS A 324 7.33 12.86 -11.21
N ILE A 325 7.38 13.65 -10.14
CA ILE A 325 6.46 14.80 -9.97
C ILE A 325 6.71 15.84 -11.07
N GLU A 326 7.96 16.19 -11.37
CA GLU A 326 8.30 17.14 -12.45
C GLU A 326 7.79 16.66 -13.82
N VAL A 327 8.01 15.40 -14.16
CA VAL A 327 7.49 14.79 -15.41
C VAL A 327 5.97 14.83 -15.47
N LEU A 328 5.28 14.60 -14.35
CA LEU A 328 3.83 14.71 -14.27
C LEU A 328 3.36 16.15 -14.49
N MET A 329 4.00 17.12 -13.83
CA MET A 329 3.67 18.55 -13.90
C MET A 329 3.93 19.16 -15.28
N ALA A 330 4.89 18.62 -16.03
CA ALA A 330 5.21 19.09 -17.38
C ALA A 330 4.11 18.78 -18.43
N LYS A 331 3.24 17.80 -18.15
CA LYS A 331 2.19 17.35 -19.09
C LYS A 331 1.16 18.45 -19.34
N PRO A 332 0.75 18.70 -20.60
CA PRO A 332 -0.18 19.79 -20.95
C PRO A 332 -1.48 19.78 -20.13
N GLU A 333 -2.02 18.60 -19.84
CA GLU A 333 -3.26 18.42 -19.09
C GLU A 333 -3.11 18.74 -17.60
N VAL A 334 -1.88 18.65 -17.07
CA VAL A 334 -1.54 18.87 -15.65
C VAL A 334 -0.99 20.28 -15.42
N ARG A 335 -0.65 21.04 -16.47
CA ARG A 335 -0.22 22.44 -16.33
C ARG A 335 -1.25 23.27 -15.56
N GLY A 336 -0.74 24.23 -14.79
CA GLY A 336 -1.53 25.12 -13.95
C GLY A 336 -1.94 24.53 -12.60
N VAL A 337 -1.24 23.49 -12.12
CA VAL A 337 -1.44 22.98 -10.75
C VAL A 337 -1.10 24.06 -9.73
N ARG A 338 -2.10 24.42 -8.90
CA ARG A 338 -1.94 25.41 -7.83
C ARG A 338 -1.36 24.80 -6.56
N PHE A 339 -1.78 23.57 -6.23
CA PHE A 339 -1.41 22.90 -4.98
C PHE A 339 -0.80 21.53 -5.21
N LEU A 340 0.24 21.22 -4.43
CA LEU A 340 0.79 19.88 -4.28
C LEU A 340 0.62 19.45 -2.82
N PHE A 341 -0.26 18.48 -2.58
CA PHE A 341 -0.39 17.83 -1.28
C PHE A 341 0.62 16.69 -1.17
N LEU A 342 1.65 16.88 -0.37
CA LEU A 342 2.65 15.85 -0.10
C LEU A 342 2.20 15.05 1.14
N VAL A 343 1.81 13.79 0.92
CA VAL A 343 1.20 12.92 1.92
C VAL A 343 1.95 11.59 2.04
N GLY A 344 1.54 10.73 2.98
CA GLY A 344 2.16 9.43 3.21
C GLY A 344 3.27 9.45 4.26
N GLY A 345 3.66 8.27 4.75
CA GLY A 345 4.63 8.15 5.85
C GLY A 345 6.01 8.74 5.53
N PHE A 346 6.45 8.72 4.26
CA PHE A 346 7.73 9.30 3.87
C PHE A 346 7.67 10.82 3.74
N ALA A 347 6.49 11.42 3.58
CA ALA A 347 6.31 12.87 3.63
C ALA A 347 6.65 13.49 4.99
N GLU A 348 6.78 12.68 6.06
CA GLU A 348 7.32 13.13 7.35
C GLU A 348 8.81 13.50 7.29
N SER A 349 9.53 13.00 6.28
CA SER A 349 10.99 13.15 6.15
C SER A 349 11.37 14.59 5.80
N PRO A 350 12.13 15.31 6.66
CA PRO A 350 12.63 16.65 6.32
C PRO A 350 13.53 16.65 5.08
N MET A 351 14.20 15.53 4.80
CA MET A 351 15.02 15.36 3.60
C MET A 351 14.15 15.43 2.33
N LEU A 352 13.03 14.70 2.31
CA LEU A 352 12.10 14.71 1.17
C LEU A 352 11.41 16.07 1.04
N GLN A 353 10.90 16.62 2.15
CA GLN A 353 10.23 17.92 2.19
C GLN A 353 11.11 19.02 1.58
N ARG A 354 12.38 19.10 1.99
CA ARG A 354 13.31 20.11 1.49
C ARG A 354 13.61 19.94 0.00
N ALA A 355 13.74 18.70 -0.48
CA ALA A 355 14.00 18.43 -1.89
C ALA A 355 12.81 18.81 -2.77
N VAL A 356 11.59 18.41 -2.37
CA VAL A 356 10.34 18.78 -3.06
C VAL A 356 10.12 20.29 -3.04
N GLN A 357 10.35 20.95 -1.90
CA GLN A 357 10.30 22.41 -1.77
C GLN A 357 11.27 23.10 -2.75
N ARG A 358 12.53 22.63 -2.82
CA ARG A 358 13.55 23.21 -3.70
C ARG A 358 13.19 23.05 -5.17
N ALA A 359 12.66 21.89 -5.56
CA ALA A 359 12.33 21.58 -6.95
C ALA A 359 11.05 22.28 -7.42
N LEU A 360 10.01 22.30 -6.59
CA LEU A 360 8.64 22.63 -7.03
C LEU A 360 8.01 23.83 -6.31
N GLY A 361 8.64 24.35 -5.25
CA GLY A 361 8.08 25.42 -4.43
C GLY A 361 7.91 26.76 -5.15
N ARG A 362 8.56 26.94 -6.31
CA ARG A 362 8.34 28.10 -7.20
C ARG A 362 7.16 27.90 -8.16
N SER A 363 6.76 26.66 -8.42
CA SER A 363 5.76 26.30 -9.42
C SER A 363 4.38 26.10 -8.81
N CYS A 364 4.29 25.67 -7.56
CA CYS A 364 3.03 25.42 -6.85
C CYS A 364 3.19 25.57 -5.34
N ARG A 365 2.07 25.74 -4.65
CA ARG A 365 1.99 25.76 -3.19
C ARG A 365 2.03 24.34 -2.65
N ILE A 366 3.05 24.01 -1.84
CA ILE A 366 3.26 22.66 -1.32
C ILE A 366 2.71 22.56 0.10
N ILE A 367 1.74 21.68 0.29
CA ILE A 367 0.99 21.52 1.53
C ILE A 367 1.25 20.13 2.11
N ILE A 368 1.52 20.07 3.41
CA ILE A 368 1.67 18.82 4.17
C ILE A 368 0.67 18.84 5.34
N PRO A 369 -0.26 17.89 5.42
CA PRO A 369 -1.16 17.78 6.58
C PRO A 369 -0.38 17.51 7.88
N HIS A 370 -0.87 18.01 9.01
CA HIS A 370 -0.41 17.52 10.32
C HIS A 370 -0.74 16.03 10.48
N ASP A 371 0.15 15.31 11.19
CA ASP A 371 0.12 13.86 11.29
C ASP A 371 0.05 13.18 9.91
N VAL A 372 0.91 13.61 8.99
CA VAL A 372 0.84 13.23 7.57
C VAL A 372 0.81 11.71 7.35
N GLY A 373 1.48 10.91 8.20
CA GLY A 373 1.42 9.45 8.17
C GLY A 373 0.04 8.84 8.42
N LEU A 374 -0.90 9.59 9.00
CA LEU A 374 -2.30 9.17 9.25
C LEU A 374 -3.29 9.70 8.20
N THR A 375 -2.83 10.50 7.22
CA THR A 375 -3.69 11.17 6.22
C THR A 375 -4.59 10.19 5.48
N ILE A 376 -4.01 9.09 4.99
CA ILE A 376 -4.72 8.07 4.21
C ILE A 376 -5.78 7.39 5.09
N LEU A 377 -5.45 7.03 6.33
CA LEU A 377 -6.37 6.39 7.27
C LEU A 377 -7.55 7.30 7.63
N LYS A 378 -7.29 8.56 7.96
CA LYS A 378 -8.36 9.55 8.25
C LYS A 378 -9.27 9.74 7.03
N GLY A 379 -8.68 9.80 5.85
CA GLY A 379 -9.40 9.83 4.57
C GLY A 379 -10.26 8.60 4.32
N ALA A 380 -9.75 7.41 4.63
CA ALA A 380 -10.47 6.15 4.48
C ALA A 380 -11.69 6.07 5.41
N VAL A 381 -11.58 6.58 6.64
CA VAL A 381 -12.72 6.69 7.55
C VAL A 381 -13.80 7.61 6.96
N LEU A 382 -13.41 8.79 6.46
CA LEU A 382 -14.36 9.71 5.81
C LEU A 382 -15.02 9.10 4.58
N PHE A 383 -14.26 8.36 3.78
CA PHE A 383 -14.79 7.61 2.63
C PHE A 383 -15.76 6.50 3.06
N GLY A 384 -15.49 5.81 4.17
CA GLY A 384 -16.38 4.80 4.73
C GLY A 384 -17.72 5.37 5.18
N LEU A 385 -17.72 6.59 5.72
CA LEU A 385 -18.93 7.32 6.14
C LEU A 385 -19.75 7.78 4.94
N ASP A 386 -19.09 8.36 3.92
CA ASP A 386 -19.75 8.78 2.68
C ASP A 386 -18.92 8.39 1.44
N PRO A 387 -19.21 7.22 0.84
CA PRO A 387 -18.55 6.77 -0.39
C PRO A 387 -18.91 7.63 -1.61
N THR A 388 -19.99 8.42 -1.53
CA THR A 388 -20.47 9.24 -2.66
C THR A 388 -19.62 10.49 -2.89
N VAL A 389 -18.70 10.83 -1.98
CA VAL A 389 -17.75 11.94 -2.17
C VAL A 389 -16.92 11.78 -3.46
N VAL A 390 -16.69 10.55 -3.92
CA VAL A 390 -15.97 10.24 -5.16
C VAL A 390 -16.96 9.76 -6.25
N ARG A 391 -17.66 10.70 -6.90
CA ARG A 391 -18.67 10.38 -7.93
C ARG A 391 -18.10 9.91 -9.27
N VAL A 392 -16.94 10.41 -9.70
CA VAL A 392 -16.41 10.17 -11.06
C VAL A 392 -15.02 9.54 -10.98
N ARG A 393 -14.97 8.21 -11.01
CA ARG A 393 -13.72 7.48 -11.26
C ARG A 393 -13.47 7.41 -12.76
N ARG A 394 -12.22 7.54 -13.23
CA ARG A 394 -11.92 7.20 -14.64
C ARG A 394 -11.61 5.71 -14.72
N SER A 395 -12.22 5.00 -15.67
CA SER A 395 -11.78 3.64 -15.97
C SER A 395 -10.37 3.69 -16.58
N PRO A 396 -9.35 3.04 -15.99
CA PRO A 396 -7.99 3.07 -16.53
C PRO A 396 -7.86 2.28 -17.83
N LEU A 397 -8.82 1.38 -18.12
CA LEU A 397 -8.86 0.47 -19.26
C LEU A 397 -10.23 0.50 -19.96
N THR A 398 -10.26 0.09 -21.22
CA THR A 398 -11.49 -0.22 -21.95
C THR A 398 -11.86 -1.67 -21.67
N TYR A 399 -13.09 -1.91 -21.24
CA TYR A 399 -13.64 -3.25 -21.02
C TYR A 399 -14.61 -3.60 -22.15
N GLY A 400 -14.57 -4.86 -22.56
CA GLY A 400 -15.39 -5.40 -23.63
C GLY A 400 -15.30 -6.91 -23.66
N VAL A 401 -16.06 -7.52 -24.57
CA VAL A 401 -16.03 -8.96 -24.84
C VAL A 401 -15.58 -9.21 -26.26
N GLY A 402 -14.91 -10.34 -26.48
CA GLY A 402 -14.63 -10.83 -27.82
C GLY A 402 -15.94 -11.28 -28.48
N VAL A 403 -16.27 -10.70 -29.62
CA VAL A 403 -17.42 -11.09 -30.44
C VAL A 403 -16.96 -11.48 -31.84
N LEU A 404 -17.83 -12.24 -32.50
CA LEU A 404 -17.76 -12.51 -33.93
C LEU A 404 -18.63 -11.49 -34.66
N ASN A 405 -18.03 -10.67 -35.51
CA ASN A 405 -18.77 -9.82 -36.46
C ASN A 405 -18.45 -10.21 -37.90
N ARG A 406 -19.24 -9.71 -38.86
CA ARG A 406 -19.01 -9.95 -40.28
C ARG A 406 -17.63 -9.42 -40.68
N PHE A 407 -16.89 -10.20 -41.47
CA PHE A 407 -15.60 -9.78 -41.97
C PHE A 407 -15.75 -8.62 -42.96
N VAL A 408 -14.84 -7.65 -42.90
CA VAL A 408 -14.83 -6.49 -43.79
C VAL A 408 -13.42 -6.35 -44.33
N GLU A 409 -13.25 -6.66 -45.61
CA GLU A 409 -11.98 -6.57 -46.32
C GLU A 409 -11.40 -5.14 -46.21
N GLY A 410 -10.09 -5.04 -45.96
CA GLY A 410 -9.39 -3.75 -45.77
C GLY A 410 -9.56 -3.10 -44.39
N ARG A 411 -10.55 -3.50 -43.59
CA ARG A 411 -10.72 -3.03 -42.20
C ARG A 411 -10.26 -4.06 -41.17
N HIS A 412 -10.58 -5.33 -41.40
CA HIS A 412 -10.24 -6.41 -40.49
C HIS A 412 -8.94 -7.11 -40.91
N PRO A 413 -8.07 -7.50 -39.97
CA PRO A 413 -6.88 -8.29 -40.27
C PRO A 413 -7.26 -9.64 -40.89
N ARG A 414 -6.63 -10.03 -42.01
CA ARG A 414 -6.96 -11.28 -42.74
C ARG A 414 -6.70 -12.54 -41.91
N ASP A 415 -5.76 -12.51 -40.97
CA ASP A 415 -5.46 -13.58 -40.02
C ASP A 415 -6.60 -13.84 -39.01
N LYS A 416 -7.54 -12.89 -38.88
CA LYS A 416 -8.76 -13.05 -38.07
C LYS A 416 -10.00 -13.48 -38.87
N LEU A 417 -9.84 -13.74 -40.17
CA LEU A 417 -10.93 -14.23 -41.02
C LEU A 417 -11.28 -15.67 -40.65
N LEU A 418 -12.55 -15.89 -40.32
CA LEU A 418 -13.14 -17.19 -40.11
C LEU A 418 -14.29 -17.38 -41.10
N ILE A 419 -14.18 -18.38 -41.97
CA ILE A 419 -15.26 -18.77 -42.87
C ILE A 419 -16.09 -19.85 -42.19
N LYS A 420 -17.38 -19.56 -41.95
CA LYS A 420 -18.33 -20.52 -41.37
C LYS A 420 -19.68 -20.40 -42.06
N ASP A 421 -20.23 -21.53 -42.50
CA ASP A 421 -21.49 -21.63 -43.22
C ASP A 421 -21.56 -20.74 -44.47
N GLY A 422 -20.44 -20.68 -45.22
CA GLY A 422 -20.31 -19.86 -46.43
C GLY A 422 -20.28 -18.34 -46.16
N ARG A 423 -20.16 -17.92 -44.90
CA ARG A 423 -20.07 -16.51 -44.50
C ARG A 423 -18.73 -16.22 -43.86
N GLU A 424 -18.22 -15.04 -44.16
CA GLU A 424 -16.96 -14.54 -43.62
C GLU A 424 -17.19 -13.75 -42.33
N TRP A 425 -16.50 -14.17 -41.27
CA TRP A 425 -16.54 -13.57 -39.94
C TRP A 425 -15.14 -13.12 -39.53
N CYS A 426 -15.07 -12.15 -38.64
CA CYS A 426 -13.85 -11.74 -37.97
C CYS A 426 -13.94 -12.13 -36.51
N THR A 427 -12.97 -12.91 -36.03
CA THR A 427 -12.85 -13.32 -34.63
C THR A 427 -12.21 -12.23 -33.78
N ASP A 428 -12.38 -12.32 -32.46
CA ASP A 428 -11.72 -11.45 -31.48
C ASP A 428 -11.90 -9.95 -31.75
N ILE A 429 -13.09 -9.56 -32.19
CA ILE A 429 -13.47 -8.14 -32.19
C ILE A 429 -13.85 -7.78 -30.77
N LEU A 430 -13.15 -6.81 -30.20
CA LEU A 430 -13.50 -6.29 -28.88
C LEU A 430 -14.76 -5.41 -29.01
N ASP A 431 -15.91 -6.00 -28.67
CA ASP A 431 -17.15 -5.24 -28.49
C ASP A 431 -17.11 -4.55 -27.13
N ARG A 432 -17.20 -3.23 -27.13
CA ARG A 432 -16.80 -2.40 -26.00
C ARG A 432 -18.02 -2.06 -25.17
N PHE A 433 -18.09 -2.58 -23.95
CA PHE A 433 -19.11 -2.19 -22.98
C PHE A 433 -18.76 -0.89 -22.26
N ARG A 434 -17.47 -0.67 -22.02
CA ARG A 434 -16.99 0.50 -21.27
C ARG A 434 -15.69 1.00 -21.82
N LEU A 435 -15.68 2.25 -22.26
CA LEU A 435 -14.48 2.91 -22.74
C LEU A 435 -13.60 3.37 -21.58
N ARG A 436 -12.29 3.38 -21.79
CA ARG A 436 -11.36 4.14 -20.96
C ARG A 436 -11.80 5.61 -20.95
N GLY A 437 -12.05 6.17 -19.77
CA GLY A 437 -12.59 7.53 -19.66
C GLY A 437 -13.36 7.78 -18.36
N PRO A 438 -13.93 8.98 -18.19
CA PRO A 438 -14.79 9.31 -17.05
C PRO A 438 -15.98 8.36 -16.98
N VAL A 439 -16.34 7.95 -15.78
CA VAL A 439 -17.53 7.14 -15.51
C VAL A 439 -18.64 8.11 -15.08
N GLY A 440 -19.71 8.18 -15.86
CA GLY A 440 -20.87 9.02 -15.56
C GLY A 440 -21.09 10.21 -16.49
N GLY A 441 -20.91 10.04 -17.80
CA GLY A 441 -21.42 10.99 -18.80
C GLY A 441 -22.73 10.48 -19.43
N PRO A 442 -23.78 11.29 -19.55
CA PRO A 442 -25.00 10.89 -20.25
C PRO A 442 -24.69 10.80 -21.75
N GLY A 443 -24.45 9.58 -22.24
CA GLY A 443 -24.14 9.35 -23.65
C GLY A 443 -23.31 8.10 -23.87
N GLY A 444 -23.89 6.93 -23.61
CA GLY A 444 -23.24 5.66 -23.93
C GLY A 444 -23.93 4.43 -23.34
N GLY A 445 -25.16 4.15 -23.78
CA GLY A 445 -25.77 2.82 -23.73
C GLY A 445 -26.16 2.26 -22.35
N GLY A 446 -27.41 2.54 -21.94
CA GLY A 446 -28.22 1.67 -21.07
C GLY A 446 -27.65 1.26 -19.72
N GLU A 447 -27.87 2.09 -18.69
CA GLU A 447 -27.79 1.67 -17.30
C GLU A 447 -28.95 0.72 -16.96
N ALA A 448 -28.61 -0.45 -16.40
CA ALA A 448 -29.48 -1.17 -15.50
C ALA A 448 -28.81 -1.16 -14.12
N GLU A 449 -29.07 -0.11 -13.35
CA GLU A 449 -28.84 -0.12 -11.90
C GLU A 449 -30.09 -0.69 -11.21
N LEU A 450 -29.93 -1.85 -10.59
CA LEU A 450 -30.89 -2.42 -9.67
C LEU A 450 -30.74 -1.69 -8.32
N HIS A 451 -31.73 -0.89 -7.95
CA HIS A 451 -31.95 -0.48 -6.56
C HIS A 451 -33.13 -1.28 -5.96
N PRO A 452 -32.99 -1.85 -4.75
CA PRO A 452 -34.08 -2.50 -4.05
C PRO A 452 -34.85 -1.46 -3.22
N GLY A 453 -36.17 -1.36 -3.40
CA GLY A 453 -37.00 -0.53 -2.51
C GLY A 453 -38.31 -0.02 -3.09
N SER A 454 -39.26 -0.90 -3.38
CA SER A 454 -40.70 -0.69 -3.12
C SER A 454 -41.46 -1.96 -3.51
N GLY A 455 -42.28 -2.46 -2.58
CA GLY A 455 -42.91 -3.77 -2.65
C GLY A 455 -43.92 -3.93 -3.79
N GLY A 456 -43.81 -5.06 -4.48
CA GLY A 456 -44.76 -5.59 -5.47
C GLY A 456 -44.22 -6.90 -6.06
N PRO A 457 -45.05 -7.91 -6.37
CA PRO A 457 -44.59 -9.29 -6.56
C PRO A 457 -43.90 -9.49 -7.92
N ALA A 458 -42.60 -9.75 -7.90
CA ALA A 458 -41.82 -10.12 -9.07
C ALA A 458 -41.82 -11.64 -9.28
N GLN A 459 -42.88 -12.17 -9.89
CA GLN A 459 -42.87 -13.48 -10.56
C GLN A 459 -43.21 -13.24 -12.03
N ASP A 460 -42.18 -12.97 -12.87
CA ASP A 460 -42.23 -13.35 -14.30
C ASP A 460 -40.97 -13.02 -15.12
N HIS A 461 -40.02 -12.22 -14.61
CA HIS A 461 -38.87 -11.83 -15.43
C HIS A 461 -37.69 -12.83 -15.50
N HIS A 462 -37.68 -13.87 -14.66
CA HIS A 462 -36.59 -14.85 -14.66
C HIS A 462 -36.76 -15.97 -15.71
N GLN A 463 -38.00 -16.30 -16.11
CA GLN A 463 -38.24 -17.35 -17.11
C GLN A 463 -37.98 -16.89 -18.56
N HIS A 464 -38.10 -15.59 -18.85
CA HIS A 464 -37.99 -15.10 -20.23
C HIS A 464 -36.53 -15.01 -20.74
N LEU A 465 -35.55 -14.79 -19.84
CA LEU A 465 -34.11 -14.75 -20.16
C LEU A 465 -33.50 -16.14 -20.33
N LEU A 466 -33.97 -17.14 -19.58
CA LEU A 466 -33.54 -18.54 -19.73
C LEU A 466 -34.08 -19.20 -21.00
N GLN A 467 -35.26 -18.78 -21.51
CA GLN A 467 -35.79 -19.28 -22.78
C GLN A 467 -35.03 -18.77 -24.02
N ARG A 468 -34.45 -17.57 -23.97
CA ARG A 468 -33.57 -17.07 -25.06
C ARG A 468 -32.24 -17.82 -25.14
N HIS A 469 -31.74 -18.35 -24.01
CA HIS A 469 -30.52 -19.14 -23.98
C HIS A 469 -30.70 -20.61 -24.39
N ARG A 470 -31.90 -21.20 -24.27
CA ARG A 470 -32.17 -22.59 -24.71
C ARG A 470 -32.43 -22.77 -26.22
N ARG A 471 -32.68 -21.71 -26.99
CA ARG A 471 -32.92 -21.81 -28.44
C ARG A 471 -31.68 -21.66 -29.34
N ARG A 472 -30.46 -21.47 -28.78
CA ARG A 472 -29.21 -21.38 -29.58
C ARG A 472 -28.19 -22.48 -29.28
N HIS A 473 -28.57 -23.53 -28.56
CA HIS A 473 -27.78 -24.75 -28.39
C HIS A 473 -28.61 -25.98 -28.76
N LEU A 474 -28.91 -26.13 -30.04
CA LEU A 474 -29.26 -27.40 -30.65
C LEU A 474 -28.59 -27.43 -32.02
N HIS A 475 -27.88 -28.52 -32.29
CA HIS A 475 -26.98 -28.79 -33.42
C HIS A 475 -25.52 -28.41 -33.16
N LEU A 476 -24.84 -29.30 -32.44
CA LEU A 476 -23.52 -29.86 -32.76
C LEU A 476 -23.18 -30.88 -31.66
N GLY A 477 -23.52 -32.15 -31.90
CA GLY A 477 -23.04 -33.26 -31.09
C GLY A 477 -21.56 -33.57 -31.40
N PRO A 478 -20.81 -34.17 -30.46
CA PRO A 478 -19.38 -34.44 -30.65
C PRO A 478 -19.17 -35.59 -31.62
N ARG A 479 -18.38 -35.39 -32.68
CA ARG A 479 -17.81 -36.49 -33.48
C ARG A 479 -16.46 -36.90 -32.92
N ARG A 480 -16.39 -38.19 -32.58
CA ARG A 480 -15.21 -38.97 -32.21
C ARG A 480 -14.13 -38.91 -33.30
N GLN A 481 -12.88 -38.84 -32.88
CA GLN A 481 -11.73 -39.26 -33.68
C GLN A 481 -11.53 -40.76 -33.43
N GLU A 482 -11.74 -41.59 -34.45
CA GLU A 482 -11.28 -42.97 -34.50
C GLU A 482 -9.93 -43.01 -35.22
N VAL A 483 -8.95 -43.63 -34.57
CA VAL A 483 -7.73 -44.13 -35.19
C VAL A 483 -7.78 -45.67 -35.04
N ARG A 484 -7.80 -46.38 -36.18
CA ARG A 484 -7.52 -47.82 -36.28
C ARG A 484 -6.08 -48.06 -35.82
N GLY A 485 -5.64 -49.13 -35.16
CA GLY A 485 -6.18 -50.42 -34.78
C GLY A 485 -4.95 -51.30 -34.54
N ASP A 486 -4.93 -52.13 -33.49
CA ASP A 486 -4.26 -53.45 -33.48
C ASP A 486 -4.50 -54.15 -32.13
N ASN A 487 -5.32 -55.20 -32.20
CA ASN A 487 -5.09 -56.57 -31.71
C ASN A 487 -4.41 -56.79 -30.33
N LEU A 488 -5.19 -57.27 -29.34
CA LEU A 488 -5.20 -58.68 -28.86
C LEU A 488 -5.91 -58.83 -27.49
N GLY A 489 -6.90 -59.73 -27.42
CA GLY A 489 -7.06 -60.70 -26.32
C GLY A 489 -7.78 -60.30 -25.01
N PRO A 490 -8.88 -60.99 -24.60
CA PRO A 490 -9.71 -60.63 -23.44
C PRO A 490 -9.53 -61.57 -22.23
N ALA A 491 -9.75 -61.05 -21.01
CA ALA A 491 -10.23 -61.71 -19.79
C ALA A 491 -10.03 -60.72 -18.62
N GLY A 492 -10.88 -60.55 -17.60
CA GLY A 492 -12.08 -61.23 -17.15
C GLY A 492 -12.60 -60.42 -15.96
N THR A 493 -13.87 -60.58 -15.66
CA THR A 493 -14.62 -60.01 -14.54
C THR A 493 -14.08 -60.48 -13.18
N ALA A 494 -14.03 -59.58 -12.18
CA ALA A 494 -14.20 -59.98 -10.77
C ALA A 494 -14.58 -58.79 -9.88
N THR A 495 -15.62 -59.04 -9.11
CA THR A 495 -16.26 -58.26 -8.04
C THR A 495 -15.58 -58.44 -6.67
N ALA A 496 -15.95 -57.55 -5.73
CA ALA A 496 -15.78 -57.63 -4.27
C ALA A 496 -14.33 -57.38 -3.75
N ASN A 497 -14.07 -56.92 -2.53
CA ASN A 497 -14.86 -56.95 -1.30
C ASN A 497 -14.33 -55.96 -0.24
N ARG A 498 -15.14 -55.74 0.79
CA ARG A 498 -14.83 -55.06 2.06
C ARG A 498 -13.87 -55.88 2.95
N SER A 499 -13.01 -55.20 3.71
CA SER A 499 -12.56 -55.49 5.10
C SER A 499 -11.53 -54.41 5.48
N GLY A 500 -11.53 -53.73 6.64
CA GLY A 500 -11.72 -54.21 8.02
C GLY A 500 -10.35 -54.24 8.72
N TRP A 501 -10.31 -53.90 10.02
CA TRP A 501 -9.18 -53.90 10.99
C TRP A 501 -8.47 -52.54 11.18
N ARG A 502 -8.69 -51.78 12.26
CA ARG A 502 -8.41 -51.94 13.72
C ARG A 502 -6.93 -52.19 14.06
N GLY A 503 -6.35 -51.23 14.78
CA GLY A 503 -5.14 -51.38 15.58
C GLY A 503 -4.87 -50.07 16.34
N GLY A 504 -5.24 -50.03 17.62
CA GLY A 504 -4.92 -48.93 18.52
C GLY A 504 -3.81 -49.33 19.50
N SER A 505 -3.12 -48.33 20.04
CA SER A 505 -2.28 -48.50 21.23
C SER A 505 -2.15 -47.16 21.98
N ARG A 506 -2.62 -47.18 23.23
CA ARG A 506 -2.48 -46.19 24.31
C ARG A 506 -1.05 -46.17 24.85
N LEU A 507 -0.57 -45.00 25.28
CA LEU A 507 0.29 -44.77 26.47
C LEU A 507 0.00 -43.34 26.97
N ARG A 508 -0.75 -43.20 28.06
CA ARG A 508 -0.34 -42.96 29.48
C ARG A 508 -0.08 -41.48 29.80
N GLU A 509 -1.07 -40.90 30.48
CA GLU A 509 -0.99 -39.69 31.29
C GLU A 509 -0.33 -40.03 32.63
N GLU A 510 0.59 -39.18 33.09
CA GLU A 510 0.93 -39.03 34.51
C GLU A 510 0.70 -37.56 34.86
N GLY A 511 -0.17 -37.35 35.85
CA GLY A 511 -0.38 -36.06 36.49
C GLY A 511 0.57 -35.89 37.66
N ASP A 512 0.91 -34.63 37.95
CA ASP A 512 1.50 -34.25 39.21
C ASP A 512 0.81 -32.98 39.74
N GLN A 513 0.31 -33.07 40.97
CA GLN A 513 -0.30 -31.98 41.74
C GLN A 513 0.72 -31.57 42.81
N GLY A 514 1.00 -30.27 42.96
CA GLY A 514 1.95 -29.82 43.98
C GLY A 514 2.05 -28.30 44.17
N ASN A 515 1.01 -27.72 44.76
CA ASN A 515 0.97 -26.61 45.74
C ASN A 515 1.93 -25.39 45.72
N HIS A 516 1.27 -24.22 45.75
CA HIS A 516 1.51 -23.02 46.58
C HIS A 516 2.92 -22.41 46.76
N ALA A 517 3.06 -21.13 46.33
CA ALA A 517 3.54 -20.05 47.21
C ALA A 517 3.15 -18.66 46.68
N VAL A 518 2.35 -17.95 47.47
CA VAL A 518 2.06 -16.51 47.39
C VAL A 518 3.26 -15.74 47.93
N ARG A 519 3.80 -14.76 47.20
CA ARG A 519 4.52 -13.62 47.81
C ARG A 519 4.26 -12.30 47.08
N ARG A 520 3.65 -11.38 47.83
CA ARG A 520 3.55 -9.95 47.59
C ARG A 520 4.92 -9.29 47.78
N HIS A 521 5.28 -8.37 46.90
CA HIS A 521 6.12 -7.20 47.18
C HIS A 521 5.59 -6.10 46.24
N GLY A 522 5.27 -4.90 46.68
CA GLY A 522 5.87 -4.14 47.77
C GLY A 522 6.37 -2.85 47.14
N ASP A 523 5.44 -1.90 47.02
CA ASP A 523 5.63 -0.53 46.60
C ASP A 523 6.61 0.19 47.54
N GLN A 524 7.64 0.85 47.01
CA GLN A 524 8.39 1.86 47.74
C GLN A 524 9.08 2.83 46.78
N SER A 525 8.45 4.00 46.69
CA SER A 525 9.04 5.30 46.41
C SER A 525 10.29 5.54 47.27
N HIS A 526 11.33 6.17 46.70
CA HIS A 526 12.19 7.10 47.42
C HIS A 526 12.76 8.16 46.46
N SER A 527 12.32 9.38 46.71
CA SER A 527 12.94 10.63 46.33
C SER A 527 14.27 10.82 47.06
N ARG A 528 15.33 11.18 46.33
CA ARG A 528 16.28 12.25 46.65
C ARG A 528 17.11 12.59 45.43
#